data_AF-A0ABC8JEK6-F1
#
_entry.id   AF-A0ABC8JEK6-F1
#
_cell.length_a   1.000
_cell.length_b   1.000
_cell.length_c   1.000
_cell.angle_alpha   90.00
_cell.angle_beta   90.00
_cell.angle_gamma   90.00
#
_symmetry.space_group_name_H-M   'P 1'
#
loop_
_entity.id
_entity.type
_entity.pdbx_description
1 polymer ?
#
loop_
_entity_poly.entity_id
_entity_poly.type
_entity_poly.pdbx_seq_one_letter_code
_entity_poly.pdbx_strand_id
1 'polypeptide(L)'
;MQRQVALIKQSLFDQGYLDEQFVELEELQDDANPNFVEEVSTLYFKDSARLINSIDQALKRGSFDFNRLDSYMHQFKGSSTSIGASKVKTECTMFREYCRVGNAEG
;
A
#
# COMPACT_ATOMS: atom_id res chain seq x y z
N MET A 1 17.34 -21.04 -4.95
CA MET A 1 16.18 -20.13 -5.10
C MET A 1 15.65 -19.66 -3.74
N GLN A 2 15.24 -20.55 -2.82
CA GLN A 2 14.72 -20.19 -1.48
C GLN A 2 15.62 -19.23 -0.67
N ARG A 3 16.94 -19.46 -0.65
CA ARG A 3 17.89 -18.56 0.04
C ARG A 3 17.91 -17.14 -0.54
N GLN A 4 17.79 -16.99 -1.86
CA GLN A 4 17.77 -15.67 -2.48
C GLN A 4 16.48 -14.92 -2.13
N VAL A 5 15.34 -15.62 -2.14
CA VAL A 5 14.04 -15.04 -1.74
C VAL A 5 14.09 -14.56 -0.29
N ALA A 6 14.64 -15.37 0.63
CA ALA A 6 14.79 -14.97 2.02
C ALA A 6 15.68 -13.73 2.20
N LEU A 7 16.79 -13.63 1.46
CA LEU A 7 17.68 -12.46 1.50
C LEU A 7 17.00 -11.19 0.95
N ILE A 8 16.24 -11.31 -0.14
CA ILE A 8 15.47 -10.18 -0.69
C ILE A 8 14.41 -9.74 0.31
N LYS A 9 13.66 -10.69 0.90
CA LYS A 9 12.66 -10.38 1.92
C LYS A 9 13.30 -9.63 3.09
N GLN A 10 14.39 -10.15 3.66
CA GLN A 10 15.10 -9.47 4.76
C GLN A 10 15.54 -8.05 4.37
N SER A 11 16.10 -7.88 3.17
CA SER A 11 16.49 -6.57 2.67
C SER A 11 15.31 -5.59 2.56
N LEU A 12 14.09 -6.06 2.24
CA LEU A 12 12.89 -5.23 2.21
C LEU A 12 12.45 -4.80 3.62
N PHE A 13 12.56 -5.67 4.62
CA PHE A 13 12.33 -5.34 6.03
C PHE A 13 13.37 -4.34 6.56
N ASP A 14 14.65 -4.59 6.30
CA ASP A 14 15.76 -3.72 6.75
C ASP A 14 15.64 -2.30 6.19
N GLN A 15 15.12 -2.17 4.96
CA GLN A 15 14.85 -0.88 4.31
C GLN A 15 13.50 -0.26 4.72
N GLY A 16 12.71 -0.95 5.55
CA GLY A 16 11.39 -0.51 6.03
C GLY A 16 10.28 -0.55 4.97
N TYR A 17 10.45 -1.29 3.87
CA TYR A 17 9.39 -1.46 2.87
C TYR A 17 8.27 -2.38 3.37
N LEU A 18 8.64 -3.41 4.12
CA LEU A 18 7.73 -4.36 4.77
C LEU A 18 7.78 -4.19 6.29
N ASP A 19 6.64 -4.41 6.96
CA ASP A 19 6.51 -4.47 8.42
C ASP A 19 5.94 -5.82 8.88
N GLU A 20 5.76 -6.01 10.20
CA GLU A 20 5.32 -7.27 10.79
C GLU A 20 4.02 -7.84 10.18
N GLN A 21 3.15 -7.00 9.62
CA GLN A 21 1.91 -7.47 9.01
C GLN A 21 2.15 -8.38 7.80
N PHE A 22 3.27 -8.20 7.07
CA PHE A 22 3.62 -9.12 5.99
C PHE A 22 3.98 -10.51 6.50
N VAL A 23 4.57 -10.61 7.71
CA VAL A 23 4.86 -11.90 8.35
C VAL A 23 3.55 -12.58 8.76
N GLU A 24 2.62 -11.84 9.37
CA GLU A 24 1.29 -12.36 9.70
C GLU A 24 0.55 -12.86 8.44
N LEU A 25 0.71 -12.18 7.30
CA LEU A 25 0.14 -12.62 6.02
C LEU A 25 0.76 -13.94 5.54
N GLU A 26 2.08 -14.12 5.69
CA GLU A 26 2.76 -15.39 5.39
C GLU A 26 2.29 -16.54 6.29
N GLU A 27 2.00 -16.27 7.56
CA GLU A 27 1.52 -17.27 8.52
C GLU A 27 0.11 -17.81 8.20
N LEU A 28 -0.68 -17.08 7.41
CA LEU A 28 -1.99 -17.52 6.92
C LEU A 28 -1.90 -18.48 5.73
N GLN A 29 -0.72 -18.64 5.12
CA GLN A 29 -0.51 -19.57 4.02
C GLN A 29 -0.25 -20.98 4.55
N ASP A 30 -1.02 -21.96 4.07
CA ASP A 30 -0.92 -23.37 4.46
C ASP A 30 -1.00 -24.32 3.26
N ASP A 31 -0.96 -25.63 3.52
CA ASP A 31 -1.04 -26.65 2.47
C ASP A 31 -2.39 -26.68 1.73
N ALA A 32 -3.46 -26.13 2.34
CA ALA A 32 -4.78 -26.03 1.72
C ALA A 32 -4.90 -24.78 0.84
N ASN A 33 -4.13 -23.72 1.12
CA ASN A 33 -4.04 -22.52 0.31
C ASN A 33 -2.58 -22.07 0.07
N PRO A 34 -1.82 -22.83 -0.75
CA PRO A 34 -0.38 -22.62 -0.90
C PRO A 34 0.01 -21.32 -1.64
N ASN A 35 -0.93 -20.64 -2.29
CA ASN A 35 -0.68 -19.42 -3.07
C ASN A 35 -1.27 -18.17 -2.42
N PHE A 36 -1.74 -18.25 -1.17
CA PHE A 36 -2.46 -17.16 -0.51
C PHE A 36 -1.72 -15.82 -0.58
N VAL A 37 -0.42 -15.80 -0.25
CA VAL A 37 0.38 -14.57 -0.24
C VAL A 37 0.52 -14.00 -1.65
N GLU A 38 0.69 -14.85 -2.66
CA GLU A 38 0.76 -14.43 -4.07
C GLU A 38 -0.57 -13.83 -4.54
N GLU A 39 -1.69 -14.46 -4.21
CA GLU A 39 -3.03 -13.99 -4.59
C GLU A 39 -3.35 -12.64 -3.94
N VAL A 40 -3.09 -12.49 -2.65
CA VAL A 40 -3.27 -11.22 -1.92
C VAL A 40 -2.36 -10.14 -2.48
N SER A 41 -1.09 -10.46 -2.75
CA SER A 41 -0.14 -9.52 -3.36
C SER A 41 -0.59 -9.07 -4.74
N THR A 42 -1.06 -10.01 -5.57
CA THR A 42 -1.56 -9.73 -6.92
C THR A 42 -2.78 -8.82 -6.89
N LEU A 43 -3.73 -9.08 -5.97
CA LEU A 43 -4.90 -8.24 -5.78
C LEU A 43 -4.50 -6.83 -5.32
N TYR A 44 -3.59 -6.73 -4.35
CA TYR A 44 -3.05 -5.46 -3.87
C TYR A 44 -2.46 -4.63 -5.02
N PHE A 45 -1.60 -5.20 -5.86
CA PHE A 45 -1.01 -4.47 -6.98
C PHE A 45 -2.05 -4.00 -8.01
N LYS A 46 -3.04 -4.85 -8.31
CA LYS A 46 -4.12 -4.52 -9.25
C LYS A 46 -4.97 -3.36 -8.75
N ASP A 47 -5.35 -3.38 -7.48
CA ASP A 47 -6.18 -2.33 -6.89
C ASP A 47 -5.37 -1.04 -6.66
N SER A 48 -4.10 -1.16 -6.27
CA SER A 48 -3.17 -0.02 -6.17
C SER A 48 -3.02 0.72 -7.50
N ALA A 49 -2.86 0.00 -8.62
CA ALA A 49 -2.74 0.63 -9.94
C ALA A 49 -4.01 1.44 -10.31
N ARG A 50 -5.20 0.91 -9.98
CA ARG A 50 -6.48 1.61 -10.20
C ARG A 50 -6.62 2.85 -9.31
N LEU A 51 -6.22 2.74 -8.03
CA LEU A 51 -6.25 3.84 -7.08
C LEU A 51 -5.29 4.95 -7.50
N ILE A 52 -4.04 4.62 -7.82
CA ILE A 52 -3.04 5.60 -8.28
C ILE A 52 -3.55 6.36 -9.51
N ASN A 53 -4.15 5.68 -10.48
CA ASN A 53 -4.74 6.33 -11.65
C ASN A 53 -5.91 7.26 -11.28
N SER A 54 -6.75 6.87 -10.31
CA SER A 54 -7.85 7.71 -9.83
C SER A 54 -7.36 8.96 -9.11
N ILE A 55 -6.28 8.83 -8.33
CA ILE A 55 -5.60 9.93 -7.64
C ILE A 55 -4.98 10.89 -8.66
N ASP A 56 -4.20 10.38 -9.63
CA ASP A 56 -3.58 11.18 -10.69
C ASP A 56 -4.62 11.98 -11.49
N GLN A 57 -5.75 11.36 -11.83
CA GLN A 57 -6.87 12.05 -12.48
C GLN A 57 -7.53 13.11 -11.60
N ALA A 58 -7.59 12.91 -10.28
CA ALA A 58 -8.13 13.90 -9.36
C ALA A 58 -7.18 15.09 -9.21
N LEU A 59 -5.86 14.86 -9.20
CA LEU A 59 -4.84 15.91 -9.12
C LEU A 59 -4.78 16.79 -10.38
N LYS A 60 -4.98 16.21 -11.58
CA LYS A 60 -4.92 16.95 -12.86
C LYS A 60 -6.05 17.96 -13.10
N ARG A 61 -7.15 17.90 -12.33
CA ARG A 61 -8.35 18.72 -12.57
C ARG A 61 -8.22 20.20 -12.15
N GLY A 62 -7.12 20.60 -11.50
CA GLY A 62 -6.84 22.00 -11.14
C GLY A 62 -7.62 22.53 -9.94
N SER A 63 -8.86 22.07 -9.73
CA SER A 63 -9.58 22.24 -8.46
C SER A 63 -9.43 20.98 -7.61
N PHE A 64 -8.59 21.03 -6.57
CA PHE A 64 -8.38 19.88 -5.68
C PHE A 64 -9.64 19.60 -4.85
N ASP A 65 -10.29 18.47 -5.12
CA ASP A 65 -11.30 17.91 -4.23
C ASP A 65 -10.59 17.12 -3.13
N PHE A 66 -10.19 17.82 -2.06
CA PHE A 66 -9.45 17.24 -0.94
C PHE A 66 -10.23 16.13 -0.22
N ASN A 67 -11.57 16.20 -0.18
CA ASN A 67 -12.39 15.15 0.44
C ASN A 67 -12.31 13.85 -0.37
N ARG A 68 -12.36 13.97 -1.70
CA ARG A 68 -12.21 12.82 -2.59
C ARG A 68 -10.79 12.25 -2.56
N LEU A 69 -9.78 13.11 -2.53
CA LEU A 69 -8.38 12.68 -2.36
C LEU A 69 -8.15 11.98 -1.02
N ASP A 70 -8.68 12.51 0.09
CA ASP A 70 -8.63 11.84 1.40
C ASP A 70 -9.27 10.46 1.36
N SER A 71 -10.42 10.34 0.68
CA SER A 71 -11.12 9.06 0.53
C SER A 71 -10.28 8.02 -0.23
N TYR A 72 -9.62 8.42 -1.32
CA TYR A 72 -8.69 7.53 -2.04
C TYR A 72 -7.49 7.12 -1.19
N MET A 73 -6.91 8.07 -0.45
CA MET A 73 -5.77 7.78 0.42
C MET A 73 -6.15 6.94 1.63
N HIS A 74 -7.36 7.08 2.15
CA HIS A 74 -7.88 6.22 3.21
C HIS A 74 -7.97 4.76 2.73
N GLN A 75 -8.53 4.53 1.53
CA GLN A 75 -8.60 3.20 0.94
C GLN A 75 -7.20 2.64 0.66
N PHE A 76 -6.31 3.45 0.08
CA PHE A 76 -4.96 3.00 -0.26
C PHE A 76 -4.13 2.70 1.00
N LYS A 77 -4.25 3.52 2.05
CA LYS A 77 -3.68 3.25 3.37
C LYS A 77 -4.15 1.91 3.93
N GLY A 78 -5.47 1.66 3.91
CA GLY A 78 -6.05 0.43 4.44
C GLY A 78 -5.51 -0.81 3.73
N SER A 79 -5.52 -0.79 2.39
CA SER A 79 -4.99 -1.89 1.58
C SER A 79 -3.48 -2.09 1.76
N SER A 80 -2.71 -1.00 1.87
CA SER A 80 -1.27 -1.06 2.14
C SER A 80 -0.97 -1.61 3.53
N THR A 81 -1.81 -1.25 4.51
CA THR A 81 -1.71 -1.79 5.87
C THR A 81 -1.91 -3.30 5.83
N SER A 82 -2.94 -3.83 5.16
CA SER A 82 -3.24 -5.28 5.16
C SER A 82 -2.16 -6.19 4.57
N ILE A 83 -1.22 -5.64 3.78
CA ILE A 83 -0.09 -6.39 3.19
C ILE A 83 1.25 -6.00 3.82
N GLY A 84 1.25 -5.14 4.84
CA GLY A 84 2.49 -4.65 5.47
C GLY A 84 3.35 -3.75 4.60
N ALA A 85 2.78 -3.07 3.59
CA ALA A 85 3.49 -2.09 2.77
C ALA A 85 3.71 -0.77 3.55
N SER A 86 4.68 -0.79 4.45
CA SER A 86 4.86 0.20 5.52
C SER A 86 5.11 1.62 5.02
N LYS A 87 5.99 1.79 4.01
CA LYS A 87 6.24 3.13 3.42
C LYS A 87 5.00 3.70 2.75
N VAL A 88 4.28 2.89 1.97
CA VAL A 88 3.07 3.35 1.28
C VAL A 88 2.00 3.78 2.30
N LYS A 89 1.82 2.98 3.36
CA LYS A 89 0.95 3.34 4.51
C LYS A 89 1.33 4.69 5.13
N THR A 90 2.63 4.95 5.29
CA THR A 90 3.15 6.19 5.86
C THR A 90 2.87 7.38 4.94
N GLU A 91 3.20 7.26 3.66
CA GLU A 91 2.95 8.32 2.67
C GLU A 91 1.44 8.61 2.52
N CYS A 92 0.60 7.58 2.50
CA CYS A 92 -0.85 7.78 2.49
C CYS A 92 -1.32 8.53 3.75
N THR A 93 -0.73 8.25 4.92
CA THR A 93 -1.07 8.97 6.15
C THR A 93 -0.71 10.45 6.07
N MET A 94 0.49 10.77 5.58
CA MET A 94 0.92 12.15 5.37
C MET A 94 0.05 12.87 4.34
N PHE A 95 -0.27 12.21 3.21
CA PHE A 95 -1.14 12.78 2.19
C PHE A 95 -2.50 13.18 2.77
N ARG A 96 -3.09 12.34 3.63
CA ARG A 96 -4.37 12.63 4.27
C ARG A 96 -4.30 13.88 5.16
N GLU A 97 -3.18 14.12 5.83
CA GLU A 97 -2.99 15.37 6.58
C GLU A 97 -2.98 16.59 5.66
N TYR A 98 -2.36 16.50 4.49
CA TYR A 98 -2.43 17.56 3.47
C TYR A 98 -3.85 17.80 2.99
N CYS A 99 -4.62 16.74 2.73
CA CYS A 99 -6.04 16.87 2.42
C CYS A 99 -6.82 17.56 3.54
N ARG A 100 -6.56 17.20 4.81
CA ARG A 100 -7.27 17.76 5.97
C ARG A 100 -7.03 19.26 6.13
N VAL A 101 -5.83 19.74 5.83
CA VAL A 101 -5.48 21.17 5.92
C VAL A 101 -5.64 21.92 4.59
N GLY A 102 -6.05 21.23 3.52
CA GLY A 102 -6.19 21.82 2.19
C GLY A 102 -4.85 22.24 1.55
N ASN A 103 -3.75 21.56 1.88
CA ASN A 103 -2.44 21.85 1.29
C ASN A 103 -2.30 21.17 -0.08
N ALA A 104 -2.32 21.97 -1.15
CA ALA A 104 -2.14 21.50 -2.52
C ALA A 104 -0.69 21.17 -2.89
N GLU A 105 0.29 21.71 -2.16
CA GLU A 105 1.72 21.55 -2.48
C GLU A 105 2.31 20.27 -1.87
N GLY A 106 1.64 19.69 -0.86
CA GLY A 106 2.18 18.61 -0.05
C GLY A 106 3.17 19.13 0.98
#